data_AF-A0A2E5GR70-F1
#
_entry.id   AF-A0A2E5GR70-F1
#
_cell.length_a   1.000
_cell.length_b   1.000
_cell.length_c   1.000
_cell.angle_alpha   90.00
_cell.angle_beta   90.00
_cell.angle_gamma   90.00
#
_symmetry.space_group_name_H-M   'P 1'
#
loop_
_entity.id
_entity.type
_entity.pdbx_description
1 polymer ?
#
loop_
_entity_poly.entity_id
_entity_poly.type
_entity_poly.pdbx_seq_one_letter_code
_entity_poly.pdbx_strand_id
1 'polypeptide(L)' 'MNSFYFLACLFFIVISAAFYFATHPHFKNIYGKKEWNTWTRRVFYWQGTLAVGSLGTFAVLYFLRTAAVVSF' A
#
# COMPACT_ATOMS: atom_id res chain seq x y z
N MET A 1 4.56 22.03 -9.19
CA MET A 1 4.15 20.83 -8.44
C MET A 1 4.52 19.62 -9.28
N ASN A 2 5.58 18.96 -8.86
CA ASN A 2 6.53 18.25 -9.73
C ASN A 2 6.02 16.83 -10.03
N SER A 3 6.14 16.38 -11.28
CA SER A 3 5.66 15.06 -11.76
C SER A 3 6.06 13.87 -10.88
N PHE A 4 7.15 14.00 -10.13
CA PHE A 4 7.58 13.06 -9.09
C PHE A 4 6.50 12.75 -8.03
N TYR A 5 5.82 13.78 -7.49
CA TYR A 5 4.80 13.58 -6.46
C TYR A 5 3.58 12.85 -7.03
N PHE A 6 3.20 13.15 -8.28
CA PHE A 6 2.15 12.40 -8.98
C PHE A 6 2.53 10.94 -9.17
N LEU A 7 3.77 10.66 -9.58
CA LEU A 7 4.30 9.31 -9.74
C LEU A 7 4.30 8.54 -8.41
N ALA A 8 4.75 9.17 -7.33
CA ALA A 8 4.76 8.61 -5.99
C ALA A 8 3.34 8.28 -5.50
N CYS A 9 2.38 9.20 -5.68
CA CYS A 9 0.97 8.96 -5.37
C CYS A 9 0.39 7.81 -6.20
N LEU A 10 0.75 7.71 -7.48
CA LEU A 10 0.29 6.64 -8.36
C LEU A 10 0.82 5.28 -7.90
N PHE A 11 2.12 5.17 -7.62
CA PHE A 11 2.69 3.93 -7.08
C PHE A 11 2.09 3.56 -5.72
N PHE A 12 1.89 4.54 -4.85
CA PHE A 12 1.27 4.32 -3.56
C PHE A 12 -0.14 3.72 -3.70
N ILE A 13 -0.98 4.32 -4.54
CA ILE A 13 -2.34 3.81 -4.79
C ILE A 13 -2.29 2.39 -5.37
N VAL A 14 -1.44 2.15 -6.37
CA VAL A 14 -1.33 0.83 -7.03
C VAL A 14 -0.86 -0.24 -6.04
N ILE A 15 0.17 0.03 -5.24
CA ILE A 15 0.74 -0.92 -4.28
C ILE A 15 -0.25 -1.18 -3.14
N SER A 16 -0.85 -0.14 -2.57
CA SER A 16 -1.87 -0.29 -1.53
C SER A 16 -3.10 -1.05 -2.05
N ALA A 17 -3.56 -0.78 -3.28
CA ALA A 17 -4.65 -1.53 -3.89
C ALA A 17 -4.28 -3.00 -4.10
N ALA A 18 -3.10 -3.28 -4.66
CA ALA A 18 -2.63 -4.64 -4.88
C ALA A 18 -2.54 -5.43 -3.55
N PHE A 19 -1.95 -4.82 -2.52
CA PHE A 19 -1.90 -5.41 -1.18
C PHE A 19 -3.30 -5.64 -0.62
N TYR A 20 -4.20 -4.67 -0.77
CA TYR A 20 -5.57 -4.78 -0.31
C TYR A 20 -6.29 -5.95 -0.98
N PHE A 21 -6.28 -6.03 -2.31
CA PHE A 21 -6.97 -7.11 -3.04
C PHE A 21 -6.38 -8.49 -2.74
N ALA A 22 -5.06 -8.58 -2.57
CA ALA A 22 -4.40 -9.85 -2.25
C ALA A 22 -4.70 -10.34 -0.83
N THR A 23 -4.71 -9.45 0.16
CA THR A 23 -4.74 -9.85 1.58
C THR A 23 -6.10 -9.69 2.23
N HIS A 24 -6.96 -8.80 1.72
CA HIS A 24 -8.30 -8.57 2.27
C HIS A 24 -9.15 -9.84 2.38
N PRO A 25 -9.24 -10.71 1.35
CA PRO A 25 -10.03 -11.94 1.46
C PRO A 25 -9.49 -12.87 2.56
N HIS A 26 -8.17 -12.97 2.68
CA HIS A 26 -7.49 -13.82 3.65
C HIS A 26 -7.74 -13.33 5.08
N PHE A 27 -7.51 -12.05 5.36
CA PHE A 27 -7.73 -11.48 6.69
C PHE A 27 -9.21 -11.47 7.09
N LYS A 28 -10.13 -11.21 6.15
CA LYS A 28 -11.56 -11.30 6.41
C LYS A 28 -11.99 -12.73 6.77
N ASN A 29 -11.36 -13.74 6.17
CA ASN A 29 -11.63 -15.14 6.48
C ASN A 29 -11.07 -15.55 7.85
N ILE A 30 -9.82 -15.16 8.15
CA ILE A 30 -9.16 -15.49 9.43
C ILE A 30 -9.87 -14.84 10.62
N TYR A 31 -10.20 -13.56 10.52
CA TYR A 31 -10.84 -12.87 11.63
C TYR A 31 -12.32 -13.23 11.76
N GLY A 32 -12.95 -13.74 10.70
CA GLY A 32 -14.39 -13.99 10.64
C GLY A 32 -15.21 -12.70 10.48
N LYS A 33 -16.42 -12.84 9.93
CA LYS A 33 -17.32 -11.69 9.61
C LYS A 33 -17.59 -10.77 10.79
N LYS A 34 -17.78 -11.32 11.99
CA LYS A 34 -18.20 -10.58 13.19
C LYS A 34 -17.07 -9.66 13.69
N GLU A 35 -15.86 -10.19 13.77
CA GLU A 35 -14.70 -9.42 14.23
C GLU A 35 -14.16 -8.48 13.15
N TRP A 36 -14.21 -8.86 11.87
CA TRP A 36 -13.84 -7.96 10.76
C TRP A 36 -14.71 -6.70 10.72
N ASN A 37 -15.92 -6.74 11.29
CA ASN A 37 -16.80 -5.59 11.35
C ASN A 37 -16.45 -4.60 12.47
N THR A 38 -15.50 -4.94 13.35
CA THR A 38 -15.03 -4.01 14.38
C THR A 38 -14.13 -2.94 13.76
N TRP A 39 -14.33 -1.70 14.21
CA TRP A 39 -13.56 -0.55 13.71
C TRP A 39 -12.07 -0.74 13.98
N THR A 40 -11.69 -1.21 15.17
CA THR A 40 -10.29 -1.43 15.58
C THR A 40 -9.53 -2.34 14.62
N ARG A 41 -10.10 -3.50 14.24
CA ARG A 41 -9.43 -4.44 13.32
C ARG A 41 -9.33 -3.88 11.90
N ARG A 42 -10.34 -3.13 11.45
CA ARG A 42 -10.28 -2.46 10.15
C ARG A 42 -9.21 -1.37 10.12
N VAL A 43 -9.12 -0.56 11.17
CA VAL A 43 -8.09 0.48 11.29
C VAL A 43 -6.71 -0.15 11.32
N PHE A 44 -6.51 -1.21 12.10
CA PHE A 44 -5.23 -1.91 12.15
C PHE A 44 -4.81 -2.47 10.78
N TYR A 45 -5.76 -3.07 10.06
CA TYR A 45 -5.52 -3.56 8.70
C TYR A 45 -5.20 -2.43 7.71
N TRP A 46 -5.91 -1.30 7.81
CA TRP A 46 -5.63 -0.11 7.00
C TRP A 46 -4.26 0.48 7.33
N GLN A 47 -3.85 0.54 8.59
CA GLN A 47 -2.50 0.95 8.99
C GLN A 47 -1.43 0.07 8.33
N GLY A 48 -1.62 -1.26 8.34
CA GLY A 48 -0.74 -2.18 7.63
C GLY A 48 -0.72 -1.93 6.12
N THR A 49 -1.87 -1.71 5.51
CA THR A 49 -2.00 -1.40 4.07
C THR A 49 -1.28 -0.10 3.68
N LEU A 50 -1.38 0.93 4.52
CA LEU A 50 -0.68 2.20 4.32
C LEU A 50 0.82 2.04 4.53
N ALA A 51 1.26 1.30 5.57
CA ALA A 51 2.67 1.03 5.83
C ALA A 51 3.33 0.28 4.66
N VAL A 52 2.69 -0.78 4.17
CA VAL A 52 3.16 -1.54 3.00
C VAL A 52 3.14 -0.67 1.74
N GLY A 53 2.07 0.12 1.54
CA GLY A 53 1.98 1.08 0.45
C GLY A 53 3.15 2.06 0.44
N SER A 54 3.44 2.69 1.58
CA SER A 54 4.54 3.64 1.72
C SER A 54 5.90 2.98 1.50
N LEU A 55 6.19 1.88 2.20
CA LEU A 55 7.46 1.17 2.06
C LEU A 55 7.67 0.66 0.63
N GLY A 56 6.65 0.07 0.02
CA GLY A 56 6.70 -0.39 -1.36
C GLY A 56 6.92 0.76 -2.34
N THR A 57 6.27 1.91 -2.13
CA THR A 57 6.48 3.11 -2.97
C THR A 57 7.91 3.60 -2.88
N PHE A 58 8.47 3.70 -1.67
CA PHE A 58 9.87 4.08 -1.46
C PHE A 58 10.82 3.09 -2.13
N ALA A 59 10.59 1.79 -1.97
CA ALA A 59 11.40 0.75 -2.59
C ALA A 59 11.39 0.86 -4.12
N VAL A 60 10.21 0.97 -4.74
CA VAL A 60 10.07 1.09 -6.19
C VAL A 60 10.75 2.36 -6.71
N LEU A 61 10.52 3.51 -6.08
CA LEU A 61 11.17 4.77 -6.48
C LEU A 61 12.69 4.69 -6.32
N TYR A 62 13.19 4.05 -5.25
CA TYR A 62 14.62 3.84 -5.05
C TYR A 62 15.23 2.94 -6.13
N PHE A 63 14.55 1.85 -6.53
CA PHE A 63 15.00 1.00 -7.62
C PHE A 63 15.00 1.74 -8.96
N LEU A 64 13.95 2.52 -9.26
CA LEU A 64 13.87 3.32 -10.49
C LEU A 64 14.98 4.38 -10.55
N ARG A 65 15.31 4.99 -9.41
CA ARG A 65 16.45 5.92 -9.31
C ARG A 65 17.77 5.21 -9.56
N THR A 66 17.96 4.04 -8.95
CA THR A 66 19.19 3.23 -9.10
C THR A 66 19.37 2.77 -10.55
N ALA A 67 18.28 2.48 -11.25
CA ALA A 67 18.27 2.14 -12.67
C ALA A 67 18.35 3.37 -13.61
N ALA A 68 18.55 4.58 -13.08
CA ALA A 68 18.58 5.84 -13.82
C ALA A 68 17.31 6.14 -14.66
N VAL A 69 16.16 5.56 -14.30
CA VAL A 69 14.87 5.77 -14.97
C VAL A 69 14.20 7.07 -14.51
N VAL A 70 14.36 7.41 -13.22
CA VAL A 70 13.81 8.63 -12.62
C VAL A 70 14.92 9.34 -11.86
N SER A 71 15.06 10.65 -12.08
CA SER A 71 16.02 11.49 -11.36
C SER A 71 15.28 12.36 -10.32
N PHE A 72 15.72 12.23 -9.07
CA PHE A 72 15.29 13.04 -7.93
C PHE A 72 16.38 13.04 -6.84
#